data_AF-A0A7J5Z3Y2-F1
#
_entry.id   AF-A0A7J5Z3Y2-F1
#
_cell.length_a   1.000
_cell.length_b   1.000
_cell.length_c   1.000
_cell.angle_alpha   90.00
_cell.angle_beta   90.00
_cell.angle_gamma   90.00
#
_symmetry.space_group_name_H-M   'P 1'
#
loop_
_entity.id
_entity.type
_entity.pdbx_description
1 polymer ?
#
loop_
_entity_poly.entity_id
_entity_poly.type
_entity_poly.pdbx_seq_one_letter_code
_entity_poly.pdbx_strand_id
1 'polypeptide(L)'
;MSCAEDTGEHALADGGKELPLCGSEEQGFKPGPGVGEPPSARFLQVELELNAHLRRLSFSEPVRHIYNPLEYAWDTHRCYVQRYCRPGQRILFLGMNPGPFGMAQTGVPFGEVSSVVDWLQITGEVGHPQDEHPKRRITGLACTQKEVSGARFWGFFRKLCGEPALFFQHCFVHNLCPLIFLGASGKNLTPPELPAGEREALLALCDIALCQAVEVLGVSMVIGVGRVAEQRARKALSAAGVRVRVEGIMHPSPRNPRANKGWEEVARAKLEELGVLSLLNKDNL
;
A
#
# COMPACT_ATOMS: atom_id res chain seq x y z
N MET A 1 -40.83 -77.17 10.28
CA MET A 1 -41.41 -77.26 8.92
C MET A 1 -40.51 -76.40 8.04
N SER A 2 -39.68 -76.98 7.16
CA SER A 2 -40.02 -77.64 5.88
C SER A 2 -40.48 -76.62 4.83
N CYS A 3 -39.94 -76.48 3.61
CA CYS A 3 -38.76 -76.98 2.87
C CYS A 3 -38.54 -75.99 1.67
N ALA A 4 -37.35 -75.76 1.09
CA ALA A 4 -36.77 -76.42 -0.12
C ALA A 4 -37.76 -76.66 -1.28
N GLU A 5 -37.47 -76.44 -2.58
CA GLU A 5 -36.29 -75.92 -3.35
C GLU A 5 -36.54 -74.47 -3.90
N ASP A 6 -35.73 -73.68 -4.62
CA ASP A 6 -34.47 -73.73 -5.43
C ASP A 6 -34.53 -74.04 -6.96
N THR A 7 -34.10 -73.08 -7.81
CA THR A 7 -33.75 -73.26 -9.26
C THR A 7 -32.84 -72.14 -9.84
N GLY A 8 -31.62 -72.52 -10.23
CA GLY A 8 -31.13 -72.39 -11.63
C GLY A 8 -30.81 -71.01 -12.26
N GLU A 9 -29.52 -70.81 -12.51
CA GLU A 9 -28.86 -69.79 -13.34
C GLU A 9 -29.51 -69.37 -14.68
N HIS A 10 -29.21 -68.14 -15.12
CA HIS A 10 -28.47 -67.97 -16.38
C HIS A 10 -27.65 -66.68 -16.39
N ALA A 11 -26.37 -66.78 -16.76
CA ALA A 11 -25.45 -65.64 -16.84
C ALA A 11 -25.42 -65.01 -18.25
N LEU A 12 -25.35 -63.68 -18.30
CA LEU A 12 -24.85 -62.91 -19.44
C LEU A 12 -24.01 -61.75 -18.90
N ALA A 13 -22.75 -61.68 -19.33
CA ALA A 13 -21.85 -60.57 -19.01
C ALA A 13 -21.83 -59.57 -20.17
N ASP A 14 -21.79 -58.27 -19.86
CA ASP A 14 -21.45 -57.22 -20.82
C ASP A 14 -20.55 -56.15 -20.18
N GLY A 15 -19.67 -55.56 -20.99
CA GLY A 15 -18.49 -54.82 -20.56
C GLY A 15 -18.72 -53.34 -20.29
N GLY A 16 -19.26 -52.99 -19.13
CA GLY A 16 -19.30 -51.62 -18.63
C GLY A 16 -17.90 -51.10 -18.28
N LYS A 17 -17.30 -50.27 -19.15
CA LYS A 17 -15.98 -49.66 -18.93
C LYS A 17 -15.95 -48.80 -17.66
N GLU A 18 -14.89 -48.94 -16.86
CA GLU A 18 -14.57 -48.00 -15.80
C GLU A 18 -14.32 -46.60 -16.39
N LEU A 19 -14.98 -45.59 -15.82
CA LEU A 19 -14.71 -44.19 -16.08
C LEU A 19 -13.52 -43.75 -15.22
N PRO A 20 -12.40 -43.27 -15.79
CA PRO A 20 -11.31 -42.73 -15.00
C PRO A 20 -11.79 -41.55 -14.16
N LEU A 21 -11.52 -41.59 -12.85
CA LEU A 21 -11.74 -40.45 -11.96
C LEU A 21 -10.94 -39.26 -12.49
N CYS A 22 -11.64 -38.17 -12.81
CA CYS A 22 -11.00 -36.95 -13.30
C CYS A 22 -10.09 -36.40 -12.19
N GLY A 23 -8.77 -36.47 -12.42
CA GLY A 23 -7.78 -35.95 -11.49
C GLY A 23 -7.98 -34.45 -11.32
N SER A 24 -8.22 -34.01 -10.08
CA SER A 24 -8.18 -32.60 -9.73
C SER A 24 -6.74 -32.11 -9.77
N GLU A 25 -6.29 -31.68 -10.96
CA GLU A 25 -5.07 -30.89 -11.06
C GLU A 25 -5.26 -29.59 -10.29
N GLU A 26 -4.68 -29.51 -9.08
CA GLU A 26 -4.42 -28.24 -8.43
C GLU A 26 -3.36 -27.48 -9.24
N GLN A 27 -3.78 -26.87 -10.35
CA GLN A 27 -2.96 -25.98 -11.15
C GLN A 27 -2.65 -24.72 -10.33
N GLY A 28 -1.60 -24.82 -9.52
CA GLY A 28 -1.15 -23.78 -8.61
C GLY A 28 -0.84 -22.49 -9.34
N PHE A 29 -1.77 -21.53 -9.28
CA PHE A 29 -1.69 -20.26 -9.99
C PHE A 29 -0.46 -19.46 -9.56
N LYS A 30 0.57 -19.48 -10.43
CA LYS A 30 1.78 -18.67 -10.31
C LYS A 30 1.92 -17.75 -11.53
N PRO A 31 1.34 -16.54 -11.50
CA PRO A 31 1.82 -15.46 -12.35
C PRO A 31 3.24 -15.10 -11.87
N GLY A 32 4.25 -15.68 -12.51
CA GLY A 32 5.61 -15.17 -12.39
C GLY A 32 5.64 -13.71 -12.87
N PRO A 33 6.45 -12.83 -12.26
CA PRO A 33 6.48 -11.42 -12.66
C PRO A 33 6.82 -11.28 -14.15
N GLY A 34 5.99 -10.53 -14.88
CA GLY A 34 6.08 -10.38 -16.33
C GLY A 34 7.48 -9.95 -16.78
N VAL A 35 8.19 -10.85 -17.46
CA VAL A 35 9.59 -10.63 -17.90
C VAL A 35 9.60 -9.63 -19.05
N GLY A 36 9.77 -8.35 -18.71
CA GLY A 36 9.78 -7.23 -19.65
C GLY A 36 8.91 -6.05 -19.24
N GLU A 37 8.03 -6.21 -18.24
CA GLU A 37 7.19 -5.10 -17.76
C GLU A 37 7.98 -4.08 -16.93
N PRO A 38 7.70 -2.77 -17.06
CA PRO A 38 8.33 -1.74 -16.24
C PRO A 38 7.89 -1.88 -14.76
N PRO A 39 8.74 -1.52 -13.78
CA PRO A 39 8.40 -1.60 -12.35
C PRO A 39 7.09 -0.90 -12.01
N SER A 40 6.77 0.24 -12.65
CA SER A 40 5.52 0.97 -12.46
C SER A 40 4.25 0.19 -12.83
N ALA A 41 4.29 -0.68 -13.86
CA ALA A 41 3.15 -1.52 -14.22
C ALA A 41 2.94 -2.63 -13.19
N ARG A 42 4.03 -3.32 -12.82
CA ARG A 42 4.02 -4.37 -11.80
C ARG A 42 3.64 -3.85 -10.40
N PHE A 43 3.99 -2.60 -10.08
CA PHE A 43 3.62 -1.97 -8.81
C PHE A 43 2.11 -1.67 -8.75
N LEU A 44 1.56 -1.07 -9.80
CA LEU A 44 0.12 -0.84 -9.92
C LEU A 44 -0.68 -2.16 -9.89
N GLN A 45 -0.13 -3.25 -10.43
CA GLN A 45 -0.76 -4.58 -10.36
C GLN A 45 -0.85 -5.10 -8.92
N VAL A 46 0.20 -4.94 -8.10
CA VAL A 46 0.18 -5.28 -6.66
C VAL A 46 -0.87 -4.45 -5.92
N GLU A 47 -1.01 -3.17 -6.24
CA GLU A 47 -2.03 -2.30 -5.65
C GLU A 47 -3.46 -2.68 -6.07
N LEU A 48 -3.68 -3.11 -7.31
CA LEU A 48 -4.97 -3.63 -7.79
C LEU A 48 -5.34 -4.98 -7.14
N GLU A 49 -4.37 -5.87 -6.94
CA GLU A 49 -4.55 -7.13 -6.21
C GLU A 49 -4.90 -6.89 -4.74
N LEU A 50 -4.18 -5.96 -4.08
CA LEU A 50 -4.49 -5.51 -2.73
C LEU A 50 -5.90 -4.93 -2.64
N ASN A 51 -6.32 -4.05 -3.56
CA ASN A 51 -7.68 -3.51 -3.62
C ASN A 51 -8.74 -4.62 -3.81
N ALA A 52 -8.48 -5.63 -4.65
CA ALA A 52 -9.36 -6.79 -4.80
C ALA A 52 -9.46 -7.64 -3.51
N HIS A 53 -8.40 -7.69 -2.72
CA HIS A 53 -8.40 -8.41 -1.44
C HIS A 53 -9.09 -7.61 -0.31
N LEU A 54 -8.81 -6.31 -0.21
CA LEU A 54 -9.35 -5.41 0.81
C LEU A 54 -10.87 -5.21 0.71
N ARG A 55 -11.43 -5.19 -0.51
CA ARG A 55 -12.89 -5.13 -0.74
C ARG A 55 -13.68 -6.31 -0.17
N ARG A 56 -13.01 -7.37 0.31
CA ARG A 56 -13.63 -8.52 0.99
C ARG A 56 -13.62 -8.40 2.52
N LEU A 57 -12.99 -7.38 3.08
CA LEU A 57 -13.01 -7.12 4.53
C LEU A 57 -14.27 -6.34 4.92
N SER A 58 -14.79 -6.65 6.11
CA SER A 58 -15.79 -5.84 6.81
C SER A 58 -15.21 -5.34 8.12
N PHE A 59 -15.64 -4.15 8.55
CA PHE A 59 -15.17 -3.50 9.75
C PHE A 59 -16.37 -3.10 10.61
N SER A 60 -16.26 -3.29 11.92
CA SER A 60 -17.31 -2.95 12.88
C SER A 60 -17.10 -1.57 13.52
N GLU A 61 -18.05 -1.14 14.36
CA GLU A 61 -17.90 0.09 15.14
C GLU A 61 -16.58 0.05 15.95
N PRO A 62 -15.77 1.13 15.94
CA PRO A 62 -16.15 2.50 15.62
C PRO A 62 -16.01 2.93 14.15
N VAL A 63 -15.75 2.02 13.20
CA VAL A 63 -15.67 2.36 11.77
C VAL A 63 -17.07 2.59 11.20
N ARG A 64 -17.28 3.75 10.56
CA ARG A 64 -18.55 4.11 9.90
C ARG A 64 -18.41 4.37 8.40
N HIS A 65 -17.31 4.98 7.97
CA HIS A 65 -16.98 5.17 6.55
C HIS A 65 -15.55 4.68 6.28
N ILE A 66 -15.33 4.14 5.09
CA ILE A 66 -14.03 3.68 4.60
C ILE A 66 -13.85 4.27 3.20
N TYR A 67 -12.74 4.95 2.94
CA TYR A 67 -12.41 5.39 1.58
C TYR A 67 -11.15 4.69 1.08
N ASN A 68 -11.15 4.31 -0.19
CA ASN A 68 -9.97 3.79 -0.89
C ASN A 68 -9.52 4.75 -2.01
N PRO A 69 -8.56 5.67 -1.78
CA PRO A 69 -8.04 6.54 -2.84
C PRO A 69 -7.40 5.79 -4.01
N LEU A 70 -7.01 4.52 -3.85
CA LEU A 70 -6.56 3.69 -4.98
C LEU A 70 -7.72 3.18 -5.87
N GLU A 71 -8.97 3.58 -5.58
CA GLU A 71 -10.12 3.37 -6.46
C GLU A 71 -10.62 4.70 -7.03
N TYR A 72 -10.96 5.70 -6.19
CA TYR A 72 -11.55 6.96 -6.69
C TYR A 72 -10.54 8.05 -7.07
N ALA A 73 -9.27 7.96 -6.64
CA ALA A 73 -8.17 8.84 -7.06
C ALA A 73 -7.12 8.07 -7.89
N TRP A 74 -7.57 7.05 -8.63
CA TRP A 74 -6.71 6.15 -9.37
C TRP A 74 -5.91 6.85 -10.48
N ASP A 75 -6.47 7.85 -11.17
CA ASP A 75 -5.77 8.50 -12.29
C ASP A 75 -4.59 9.35 -11.82
N THR A 76 -4.76 10.16 -10.77
CA THR A 76 -3.65 10.91 -10.17
C THR A 76 -2.62 9.99 -9.52
N HIS A 77 -3.08 8.91 -8.88
CA HIS A 77 -2.18 7.90 -8.33
C HIS A 77 -1.36 7.18 -9.42
N ARG A 78 -2.02 6.72 -10.50
CA ARG A 78 -1.39 6.09 -11.67
C ARG A 78 -0.43 7.04 -12.37
N CYS A 79 -0.77 8.32 -12.50
CA CYS A 79 0.14 9.36 -12.97
C CYS A 79 1.41 9.42 -12.11
N TYR A 80 1.27 9.42 -10.78
CA TYR A 80 2.40 9.39 -9.85
C TYR A 80 3.28 8.14 -10.01
N VAL A 81 2.70 6.94 -10.01
CA VAL A 81 3.48 5.69 -10.15
C VAL A 81 4.13 5.61 -11.53
N GLN A 82 3.42 5.93 -12.62
CA GLN A 82 4.01 5.91 -13.97
C GLN A 82 5.14 6.94 -14.16
N ARG A 83 5.04 8.12 -13.53
CA ARG A 83 6.06 9.17 -13.62
C ARG A 83 7.31 8.87 -12.79
N TYR A 84 7.16 8.18 -11.66
CA TYR A 84 8.19 8.12 -10.61
C TYR A 84 8.60 6.72 -10.10
N CYS A 85 7.83 5.65 -10.36
CA CYS A 85 8.25 4.27 -10.05
C CYS A 85 9.19 3.76 -11.17
N ARG A 86 10.49 4.02 -10.98
CA ARG A 86 11.55 3.79 -11.98
C ARG A 86 12.50 2.67 -11.53
N PRO A 87 13.15 1.95 -12.46
CA PRO A 87 14.20 1.00 -12.11
C PRO A 87 15.40 1.72 -11.45
N GLY A 88 16.12 1.03 -10.58
CA GLY A 88 17.32 1.57 -9.90
C GLY A 88 17.06 2.27 -8.56
N GLN A 89 15.83 2.25 -8.07
CA GLN A 89 15.48 2.69 -6.72
C GLN A 89 16.20 1.86 -5.64
N ARG A 90 16.54 2.52 -4.54
CA ARG A 90 17.33 1.95 -3.42
C ARG A 90 16.57 2.03 -2.10
N ILE A 91 15.69 3.01 -1.95
CA ILE A 91 15.02 3.35 -0.68
C ILE A 91 13.51 3.48 -0.90
N LEU A 92 12.70 2.78 -0.09
CA LEU A 92 11.26 3.01 0.01
C LEU A 92 10.93 3.74 1.32
N PHE A 93 10.37 4.94 1.23
CA PHE A 93 9.74 5.60 2.37
C PHE A 93 8.31 5.07 2.54
N LEU A 94 8.03 4.48 3.70
CA LEU A 94 6.74 3.85 3.99
C LEU A 94 5.97 4.66 5.04
N GLY A 95 4.86 5.27 4.63
CA GLY A 95 3.85 5.82 5.54
C GLY A 95 2.92 4.74 6.09
N MET A 96 2.02 5.12 7.01
CA MET A 96 1.06 4.19 7.61
C MET A 96 -0.18 4.00 6.72
N ASN A 97 -0.94 5.08 6.51
CA ASN A 97 -2.14 5.11 5.67
C ASN A 97 -2.47 6.57 5.28
N PRO A 98 -3.42 6.83 4.36
CA PRO A 98 -3.80 8.19 3.96
C PRO A 98 -4.23 9.10 5.13
N GLY A 99 -3.78 10.36 5.06
CA GLY A 99 -4.41 11.46 5.79
C GLY A 99 -5.58 12.05 4.99
N PRO A 100 -6.59 12.64 5.67
CA PRO A 100 -7.86 13.07 5.06
C PRO A 100 -7.75 14.26 4.10
N PHE A 101 -6.63 14.99 4.12
CA PHE A 101 -6.39 16.16 3.27
C PHE A 101 -5.17 15.99 2.35
N GLY A 102 -4.47 14.86 2.46
CA GLY A 102 -3.34 14.48 1.61
C GLY A 102 -3.77 13.42 0.59
N MET A 103 -3.22 12.21 0.71
CA MET A 103 -3.49 11.08 -0.20
C MET A 103 -4.99 10.78 -0.40
N ALA A 104 -5.86 11.04 0.59
CA ALA A 104 -7.29 10.87 0.42
C ALA A 104 -7.92 11.86 -0.59
N GLN A 105 -7.28 13.02 -0.84
CA GLN A 105 -7.70 14.01 -1.83
C GLN A 105 -6.93 13.89 -3.15
N THR A 106 -5.72 13.34 -3.13
CA THR A 106 -4.77 13.42 -4.27
C THR A 106 -4.32 12.09 -4.85
N GLY A 107 -4.61 10.95 -4.21
CA GLY A 107 -4.08 9.64 -4.60
C GLY A 107 -2.57 9.45 -4.29
N VAL A 108 -1.82 10.51 -3.98
CA VAL A 108 -0.37 10.45 -3.80
C VAL A 108 0.02 10.27 -2.31
N PRO A 109 0.92 9.33 -1.96
CA PRO A 109 1.46 9.18 -0.61
C PRO A 109 2.05 10.49 -0.04
N PHE A 110 1.68 10.84 1.19
CA PHE A 110 1.96 12.15 1.81
C PHE A 110 1.52 13.37 0.96
N GLY A 111 0.65 13.18 -0.03
CA GLY A 111 0.36 14.14 -1.09
C GLY A 111 -0.53 15.30 -0.67
N GLU A 112 0.03 16.29 0.01
CA GLU A 112 -0.57 17.62 0.17
C GLU A 112 -0.68 18.32 -1.21
N VAL A 113 -1.81 18.99 -1.48
CA VAL A 113 -2.21 19.43 -2.83
C VAL A 113 -1.14 20.27 -3.54
N SER A 114 -0.61 21.33 -2.92
CA SER A 114 0.44 22.17 -3.51
C SER A 114 1.71 21.37 -3.82
N SER A 115 2.10 20.45 -2.93
CA SER A 115 3.25 19.56 -3.17
C SER A 115 3.01 18.61 -4.36
N VAL A 116 1.78 18.12 -4.53
CA VAL A 116 1.37 17.21 -5.61
C VAL A 116 1.26 17.91 -6.97
N VAL A 117 0.67 19.10 -7.00
CA VAL A 117 0.43 19.86 -8.24
C VAL A 117 1.66 20.68 -8.64
N ASP A 118 2.19 21.51 -7.73
CA ASP A 118 3.21 22.51 -8.08
C ASP A 118 4.63 21.93 -8.22
N TRP A 119 4.91 20.81 -7.52
CA TRP A 119 6.25 20.21 -7.48
C TRP A 119 6.29 18.81 -8.09
N LEU A 120 5.44 17.88 -7.64
CA LEU A 120 5.37 16.54 -8.25
C LEU A 120 4.71 16.56 -9.64
N GLN A 121 4.01 17.64 -10.01
CA GLN A 121 3.36 17.82 -11.32
C GLN A 121 2.48 16.63 -11.71
N ILE A 122 1.65 16.20 -10.76
CA ILE A 122 0.67 15.12 -10.94
C ILE A 122 -0.65 15.73 -11.39
N THR A 123 -1.24 15.11 -12.41
CA THR A 123 -2.54 15.46 -12.98
C THR A 123 -3.40 14.21 -13.12
N GLY A 124 -4.70 14.39 -13.31
CA GLY A 124 -5.69 13.32 -13.38
C GLY A 124 -6.99 13.75 -12.73
N GLU A 125 -8.05 12.99 -12.94
CA GLU A 125 -9.33 13.20 -12.26
C GLU A 125 -9.33 12.53 -10.87
N VAL A 126 -10.18 13.03 -9.98
CA VAL A 126 -10.43 12.44 -8.67
C VAL A 126 -11.93 12.41 -8.45
N GLY A 127 -12.50 11.22 -8.40
CA GLY A 127 -13.91 10.98 -8.07
C GLY A 127 -14.15 10.92 -6.56
N HIS A 128 -15.22 10.22 -6.17
CA HIS A 128 -15.68 10.13 -4.78
C HIS A 128 -15.82 8.67 -4.31
N PRO A 129 -15.59 8.37 -3.02
CA PRO A 129 -16.01 7.13 -2.40
C PRO A 129 -17.54 7.07 -2.28
N GLN A 130 -18.12 5.87 -2.20
CA GLN A 130 -19.57 5.66 -2.28
C GLN A 130 -20.37 6.23 -1.08
N ASP A 131 -19.76 6.30 0.12
CA ASP A 131 -20.40 6.82 1.35
C ASP A 131 -19.49 7.89 1.98
N GLU A 132 -19.56 9.13 1.49
CA GLU A 132 -18.81 10.26 2.06
C GLU A 132 -19.38 10.74 3.39
N HIS A 133 -18.51 10.85 4.40
CA HIS A 133 -18.84 11.60 5.61
C HIS A 133 -18.90 13.11 5.30
N PRO A 134 -19.98 13.84 5.67
CA PRO A 134 -20.14 15.26 5.30
C PRO A 134 -19.02 16.22 5.75
N LYS A 135 -18.20 15.84 6.75
CA LYS A 135 -17.04 16.64 7.23
C LYS A 135 -15.71 16.18 6.62
N ARG A 136 -15.72 15.21 5.71
CA ARG A 136 -14.56 14.58 5.04
C ARG A 136 -14.87 14.32 3.56
N ARG A 137 -15.48 15.30 2.89
CA ARG A 137 -15.70 15.22 1.44
C ARG A 137 -14.38 15.14 0.68
N ILE A 138 -14.39 14.46 -0.45
CA ILE A 138 -13.32 14.52 -1.43
C ILE A 138 -13.61 15.70 -2.36
N THR A 139 -12.57 16.51 -2.61
CA THR A 139 -12.61 17.67 -3.51
C THR A 139 -11.40 17.67 -4.46
N GLY A 140 -10.74 16.51 -4.57
CA GLY A 140 -9.63 16.28 -5.49
C GLY A 140 -8.45 17.24 -5.29
N LEU A 141 -7.81 17.56 -6.41
CA LEU A 141 -6.73 18.55 -6.50
C LEU A 141 -7.20 20.00 -6.24
N ALA A 142 -8.50 20.24 -5.99
CA ALA A 142 -9.05 21.53 -5.57
C ALA A 142 -9.22 21.64 -4.03
N CYS A 143 -8.76 20.65 -3.25
CA CYS A 143 -8.88 20.70 -1.79
C CYS A 143 -8.03 21.84 -1.17
N THR A 144 -8.69 22.78 -0.49
CA THR A 144 -8.05 23.94 0.15
C THR A 144 -7.49 23.64 1.55
N GLN A 145 -7.69 22.42 2.08
CA GLN A 145 -7.23 22.02 3.40
C GLN A 145 -5.79 21.50 3.36
N LYS A 146 -4.91 22.03 4.24
CA LYS A 146 -3.48 21.70 4.21
C LYS A 146 -3.13 20.48 5.07
N GLU A 147 -2.74 19.38 4.44
CA GLU A 147 -2.18 18.21 5.11
C GLU A 147 -0.76 18.51 5.63
N VAL A 148 -0.67 19.00 6.87
CA VAL A 148 0.60 19.43 7.51
C VAL A 148 1.68 18.33 7.48
N SER A 149 1.28 17.06 7.60
CA SER A 149 2.19 15.92 7.50
C SER A 149 2.85 15.83 6.12
N GLY A 150 2.06 16.06 5.06
CA GLY A 150 2.50 16.02 3.67
C GLY A 150 3.35 17.22 3.28
N ALA A 151 2.89 18.43 3.62
CA ALA A 151 3.61 19.67 3.37
C ALA A 151 5.01 19.69 4.01
N ARG A 152 5.17 19.10 5.20
CA ARG A 152 6.49 18.90 5.83
C ARG A 152 7.34 17.87 5.08
N PHE A 153 6.78 16.71 4.76
CA PHE A 153 7.50 15.63 4.08
C PHE A 153 8.02 16.05 2.70
N TRP A 154 7.14 16.51 1.81
CA TRP A 154 7.54 16.92 0.47
C TRP A 154 8.25 18.28 0.45
N GLY A 155 7.93 19.20 1.36
CA GLY A 155 8.65 20.46 1.52
C GLY A 155 10.14 20.25 1.88
N PHE A 156 10.45 19.26 2.71
CA PHE A 156 11.84 18.88 3.02
C PHE A 156 12.58 18.35 1.79
N PHE A 157 12.00 17.39 1.05
CA PHE A 157 12.66 16.85 -0.14
C PHE A 157 12.76 17.86 -1.29
N ARG A 158 11.79 18.78 -1.45
CA ARG A 158 11.89 19.92 -2.36
C ARG A 158 13.06 20.85 -2.03
N LYS A 159 13.28 21.16 -0.75
CA LYS A 159 14.45 21.96 -0.29
C LYS A 159 15.78 21.27 -0.58
N LEU A 160 15.85 19.95 -0.36
CA LEU A 160 17.07 19.14 -0.48
C LEU A 160 17.45 18.84 -1.94
N CYS A 161 16.47 18.39 -2.73
CA CYS A 161 16.69 17.87 -4.09
C CYS A 161 16.53 18.94 -5.17
N GLY A 162 15.83 20.04 -4.87
CA GLY A 162 15.36 21.01 -5.86
C GLY A 162 14.24 20.43 -6.72
N GLU A 163 14.59 19.53 -7.63
CA GLU A 163 13.67 18.85 -8.54
C GLU A 163 13.24 17.47 -8.02
N PRO A 164 12.01 17.00 -8.34
CA PRO A 164 11.58 15.65 -7.96
C PRO A 164 12.44 14.55 -8.59
N ALA A 165 13.01 14.80 -9.78
CA ALA A 165 13.76 13.80 -10.54
C ALA A 165 14.94 13.21 -9.76
N LEU A 166 15.67 14.04 -8.99
CA LEU A 166 16.77 13.59 -8.13
C LEU A 166 16.27 12.73 -6.97
N PHE A 167 15.15 13.08 -6.35
CA PHE A 167 14.55 12.23 -5.32
C PHE A 167 14.17 10.85 -5.87
N PHE A 168 13.44 10.81 -6.99
CA PHE A 168 12.94 9.57 -7.58
C PHE A 168 13.97 8.76 -8.39
N GLN A 169 15.20 9.26 -8.54
CA GLN A 169 16.34 8.49 -9.05
C GLN A 169 16.73 7.35 -8.09
N HIS A 170 16.50 7.54 -6.78
CA HIS A 170 16.93 6.60 -5.74
C HIS A 170 15.86 6.25 -4.71
N CYS A 171 14.80 7.05 -4.57
CA CYS A 171 13.77 6.87 -3.56
C CYS A 171 12.37 6.66 -4.18
N PHE A 172 11.49 6.00 -3.44
CA PHE A 172 10.04 6.00 -3.69
C PHE A 172 9.26 6.20 -2.39
N VAL A 173 7.95 6.45 -2.49
CA VAL A 173 7.09 6.66 -1.33
C VAL A 173 5.78 5.90 -1.51
N HIS A 174 5.36 5.18 -0.48
CA HIS A 174 4.12 4.40 -0.46
C HIS A 174 3.52 4.42 0.96
N ASN A 175 2.33 3.86 1.14
CA ASN A 175 1.68 3.67 2.44
C ASN A 175 1.47 2.17 2.69
N LEU A 176 1.72 1.70 3.90
CA LEU A 176 1.47 0.29 4.28
C LEU A 176 0.02 -0.13 3.99
N CYS A 177 -0.95 0.75 4.28
CA CYS A 177 -2.37 0.51 4.02
C CYS A 177 -2.95 1.63 3.15
N PRO A 178 -3.68 1.34 2.06
CA PRO A 178 -4.27 2.37 1.21
C PRO A 178 -5.56 2.96 1.78
N LEU A 179 -6.18 2.36 2.81
CA LEU A 179 -7.49 2.76 3.31
C LEU A 179 -7.43 3.89 4.35
N ILE A 180 -8.42 4.78 4.33
CA ILE A 180 -8.73 5.70 5.43
C ILE A 180 -10.05 5.29 6.09
N PHE A 181 -10.03 5.22 7.43
CA PHE A 181 -11.17 4.83 8.25
C PHE A 181 -11.70 6.06 9.02
N LEU A 182 -13.01 6.25 9.01
CA LEU A 182 -13.68 7.35 9.70
C LEU A 182 -14.80 6.80 10.60
N GLY A 183 -14.83 7.24 11.86
CA GLY A 183 -16.00 7.02 12.71
C GLY A 183 -17.12 8.03 12.43
N ALA A 184 -18.33 7.78 12.96
CA ALA A 184 -19.55 8.53 12.61
C ALA A 184 -19.48 10.07 12.81
N SER A 185 -18.55 10.58 13.62
CA SER A 185 -18.30 12.02 13.80
C SER A 185 -17.41 12.67 12.72
N GLY A 186 -16.83 11.87 11.82
CA GLY A 186 -15.76 12.25 10.89
C GLY A 186 -14.37 12.21 11.54
N LYS A 187 -14.23 11.62 12.74
CA LYS A 187 -12.91 11.37 13.36
C LYS A 187 -12.16 10.32 12.53
N ASN A 188 -10.98 10.67 12.05
CA ASN A 188 -10.04 9.71 11.47
C ASN A 188 -9.62 8.68 12.51
N LEU A 189 -9.80 7.40 12.17
CA LEU A 189 -9.30 6.24 12.90
C LEU A 189 -8.03 5.74 12.18
N THR A 190 -6.95 5.58 12.93
CA THR A 190 -5.72 4.95 12.43
C THR A 190 -5.80 3.43 12.62
N PRO A 191 -5.04 2.61 11.87
CA PRO A 191 -5.08 1.15 12.03
C PRO A 191 -4.92 0.64 13.48
N PRO A 192 -4.09 1.23 14.37
CA PRO A 192 -4.05 0.86 15.79
C PRO A 192 -5.34 1.11 16.59
N GLU A 193 -6.23 1.99 16.11
CA GLU A 193 -7.54 2.30 16.73
C GLU A 193 -8.66 1.35 16.26
N LEU A 194 -8.37 0.40 15.36
CA LEU A 194 -9.32 -0.61 14.87
C LEU A 194 -9.43 -1.82 15.81
N PRO A 195 -10.58 -2.54 15.81
CA PRO A 195 -10.74 -3.82 16.50
C PRO A 195 -9.62 -4.81 16.17
N ALA A 196 -9.13 -5.55 17.16
CA ALA A 196 -7.85 -6.27 17.04
C ALA A 196 -7.85 -7.33 15.92
N GLY A 197 -8.92 -8.10 15.76
CA GLY A 197 -9.03 -9.11 14.69
C GLY A 197 -9.06 -8.48 13.29
N GLU A 198 -9.91 -7.46 13.09
CA GLU A 198 -10.03 -6.70 11.85
C GLU A 198 -8.71 -6.05 11.46
N ARG A 199 -8.00 -5.47 12.44
CA ARG A 199 -6.69 -4.85 12.25
C ARG A 199 -5.63 -5.84 11.79
N GLU A 200 -5.54 -7.03 12.40
CA GLU A 200 -4.55 -8.01 11.97
C GLU A 200 -4.92 -8.67 10.63
N ALA A 201 -6.22 -8.84 10.32
CA ALA A 201 -6.68 -9.29 9.00
C ALA A 201 -6.35 -8.26 7.89
N LEU A 202 -6.63 -6.98 8.14
CA LEU A 202 -6.23 -5.85 7.28
C LEU A 202 -4.71 -5.82 7.06
N LEU A 203 -3.95 -5.85 8.15
CA LEU A 203 -2.50 -5.71 8.09
C LEU A 203 -1.81 -6.96 7.54
N ALA A 204 -2.41 -8.17 7.61
CA ALA A 204 -1.87 -9.34 6.93
C ALA A 204 -1.88 -9.19 5.39
N LEU A 205 -2.95 -8.62 4.83
CA LEU A 205 -3.03 -8.33 3.39
C LEU A 205 -2.02 -7.22 2.99
N CYS A 206 -1.91 -6.18 3.81
CA CYS A 206 -0.93 -5.11 3.64
C CYS A 206 0.53 -5.60 3.75
N ASP A 207 0.81 -6.49 4.72
CA ASP A 207 2.13 -7.07 4.97
C ASP A 207 2.57 -7.93 3.74
N ILE A 208 1.64 -8.63 3.06
CA ILE A 208 1.91 -9.36 1.80
C ILE A 208 2.21 -8.40 0.64
N ALA A 209 1.33 -7.43 0.39
CA ALA A 209 1.49 -6.47 -0.70
C ALA A 209 2.77 -5.62 -0.55
N LEU A 210 3.18 -5.29 0.69
CA LEU A 210 4.45 -4.63 0.97
C LEU A 210 5.65 -5.48 0.54
N CYS A 211 5.62 -6.80 0.73
CA CYS A 211 6.71 -7.68 0.31
C CYS A 211 6.81 -7.70 -1.23
N GLN A 212 5.68 -7.91 -1.92
CA GLN A 212 5.62 -7.85 -3.40
C GLN A 212 6.10 -6.48 -3.92
N ALA A 213 5.68 -5.38 -3.31
CA ALA A 213 6.10 -4.03 -3.66
C ALA A 213 7.62 -3.83 -3.49
N VAL A 214 8.20 -4.27 -2.37
CA VAL A 214 9.66 -4.20 -2.13
C VAL A 214 10.44 -5.01 -3.18
N GLU A 215 9.95 -6.18 -3.57
CA GLU A 215 10.54 -7.01 -4.65
C GLU A 215 10.38 -6.39 -6.04
N VAL A 216 9.27 -5.71 -6.33
CA VAL A 216 9.04 -4.99 -7.59
C VAL A 216 9.97 -3.78 -7.73
N LEU A 217 10.17 -3.01 -6.65
CA LEU A 217 11.03 -1.83 -6.67
C LEU A 217 12.54 -2.17 -6.58
N GLY A 218 12.90 -3.35 -6.04
CA GLY A 218 14.29 -3.79 -5.87
C GLY A 218 15.07 -3.03 -4.80
N VAL A 219 14.37 -2.40 -3.85
CA VAL A 219 14.99 -1.52 -2.83
C VAL A 219 15.81 -2.30 -1.80
N SER A 220 16.95 -1.73 -1.38
CA SER A 220 17.81 -2.31 -0.34
C SER A 220 17.52 -1.76 1.07
N MET A 221 16.76 -0.67 1.18
CA MET A 221 16.30 -0.09 2.44
C MET A 221 14.80 0.27 2.41
N VAL A 222 14.09 0.02 3.51
CA VAL A 222 12.76 0.60 3.80
C VAL A 222 12.88 1.52 5.01
N ILE A 223 12.38 2.74 4.88
CA ILE A 223 12.36 3.76 5.94
C ILE A 223 10.92 4.01 6.36
N GLY A 224 10.54 3.47 7.52
CA GLY A 224 9.23 3.72 8.13
C GLY A 224 9.10 5.17 8.61
N VAL A 225 8.12 5.89 8.08
CA VAL A 225 7.80 7.27 8.48
C VAL A 225 6.93 7.22 9.74
N GLY A 226 7.58 6.96 10.88
CA GLY A 226 6.95 6.69 12.18
C GLY A 226 6.90 5.21 12.53
N ARG A 227 6.79 4.94 13.85
CA ARG A 227 7.01 3.60 14.44
C ARG A 227 6.08 2.50 13.91
N VAL A 228 4.82 2.80 13.59
CA VAL A 228 3.87 1.77 13.10
C VAL A 228 4.33 1.21 11.76
N ALA A 229 4.70 2.07 10.80
CA ALA A 229 5.19 1.66 9.49
C ALA A 229 6.54 0.94 9.60
N GLU A 230 7.47 1.46 10.42
CA GLU A 230 8.76 0.81 10.69
C GLU A 230 8.58 -0.61 11.26
N GLN A 231 7.77 -0.77 12.32
CA GLN A 231 7.59 -2.03 13.02
C GLN A 231 6.86 -3.06 12.15
N ARG A 232 5.87 -2.64 11.35
CA ARG A 232 5.17 -3.53 10.41
C ARG A 232 6.05 -3.95 9.25
N ALA A 233 6.77 -3.04 8.61
CA ALA A 233 7.76 -3.39 7.59
C ALA A 233 8.82 -4.37 8.12
N ARG A 234 9.33 -4.13 9.34
CA ARG A 234 10.32 -5.02 9.98
C ARG A 234 9.73 -6.41 10.26
N LYS A 235 8.47 -6.51 10.68
CA LYS A 235 7.76 -7.78 10.90
C LYS A 235 7.51 -8.51 9.57
N ALA A 236 6.91 -7.84 8.59
CA ALA A 236 6.48 -8.43 7.31
C ALA A 236 7.67 -8.98 6.52
N LEU A 237 8.67 -8.12 6.26
CA LEU A 237 9.83 -8.48 5.43
C LEU A 237 10.69 -9.57 6.11
N SER A 238 10.83 -9.53 7.44
CA SER A 238 11.51 -10.59 8.19
C SER A 238 10.75 -11.93 8.16
N ALA A 239 9.42 -11.91 8.21
CA ALA A 239 8.60 -13.13 8.15
C ALA A 239 8.60 -13.75 6.74
N ALA A 240 8.68 -12.92 5.69
CA ALA A 240 8.84 -13.35 4.31
C ALA A 240 10.29 -13.71 3.93
N GLY A 241 11.27 -13.51 4.82
CA GLY A 241 12.70 -13.77 4.54
C GLY A 241 13.37 -12.74 3.61
N VAL A 242 12.70 -11.63 3.31
CA VAL A 242 13.15 -10.57 2.39
C VAL A 242 14.31 -9.79 3.01
N ARG A 243 15.49 -9.90 2.41
CA ARG A 243 16.76 -9.36 2.94
C ARG A 243 16.94 -7.86 2.67
N VAL A 244 16.12 -7.03 3.33
CA VAL A 244 16.10 -5.57 3.16
C VAL A 244 16.29 -4.86 4.51
N ARG A 245 17.11 -3.80 4.55
CA ARG A 245 17.38 -3.03 5.77
C ARG A 245 16.14 -2.20 6.14
N VAL A 246 15.54 -2.45 7.30
CA VAL A 246 14.41 -1.64 7.80
C VAL A 246 14.89 -0.64 8.86
N GLU A 247 14.55 0.63 8.65
CA GLU A 247 14.90 1.78 9.48
C GLU A 247 13.67 2.67 9.73
N GLY A 248 13.79 3.65 10.62
CA GLY A 248 12.69 4.56 10.93
C GLY A 248 13.13 6.02 11.07
N ILE A 249 12.28 6.94 10.59
CA ILE A 249 12.36 8.38 10.88
C ILE A 249 11.15 8.84 11.70
N MET A 250 11.25 10.01 12.34
CA MET A 250 10.13 10.62 13.06
C MET A 250 8.99 10.96 12.08
N HIS A 251 7.73 10.71 12.44
CA HIS A 251 6.59 11.11 11.60
C HIS A 251 6.37 12.64 11.67
N PRO A 252 6.13 13.34 10.55
CA PRO A 252 5.92 14.80 10.50
C PRO A 252 4.61 15.32 11.12
N SER A 253 3.81 14.48 11.79
CA SER A 253 2.44 14.85 12.19
C SER A 253 2.43 15.96 13.25
N PRO A 254 1.55 16.97 13.15
CA PRO A 254 1.40 17.97 14.20
C PRO A 254 0.88 17.40 15.53
N ARG A 255 0.37 16.16 15.57
CA ARG A 255 0.05 15.43 16.79
C ARG A 255 1.28 15.06 17.64
N ASN A 256 2.50 15.12 17.06
CA ASN A 256 3.76 14.85 17.75
C ASN A 256 4.40 16.17 18.20
N PRO A 257 4.49 16.47 19.51
CA PRO A 257 5.07 17.73 20.01
C PRO A 257 6.54 17.94 19.60
N ARG A 258 7.31 16.87 19.35
CA ARG A 258 8.71 16.99 18.87
C ARG A 258 8.76 17.44 17.41
N ALA A 259 7.85 16.96 16.55
CA ALA A 259 7.78 17.39 15.15
C ALA A 259 7.38 18.88 14.99
N ASN A 260 6.76 19.47 16.01
CA ASN A 260 6.44 20.91 16.03
C ASN A 260 7.60 21.80 16.53
N LYS A 261 8.71 21.21 17.02
CA LYS A 261 9.90 21.92 17.50
C LYS A 261 11.11 21.83 16.55
N GLY A 262 10.90 21.32 15.34
CA GLY A 262 11.95 21.02 14.37
C GLY A 262 11.85 19.57 13.89
N TRP A 263 11.04 19.34 12.85
CA TRP A 263 10.95 18.02 12.21
C TRP A 263 12.04 17.83 11.15
N GLU A 264 12.33 18.85 10.35
CA GLU A 264 13.24 18.77 9.21
C GLU A 264 14.69 18.50 9.67
N GLU A 265 15.07 19.06 10.80
CA GLU A 265 16.39 18.93 11.43
C GLU A 265 16.62 17.51 11.94
N VAL A 266 15.61 16.93 12.61
CA VAL A 266 15.67 15.55 13.12
C VAL A 266 15.56 14.53 11.98
N ALA A 267 14.75 14.83 10.94
CA ALA A 267 14.69 14.01 9.74
C ALA A 267 16.03 14.04 8.99
N ARG A 268 16.64 15.22 8.80
CA ARG A 268 17.97 15.40 8.20
C ARG A 268 19.02 14.57 8.93
N ALA A 269 19.17 14.77 10.25
CA ALA A 269 20.19 14.09 11.03
C ALA A 269 20.08 12.55 10.97
N LYS A 270 18.84 12.00 10.99
CA LYS A 270 18.66 10.54 10.82
C LYS A 270 18.92 10.09 9.38
N LEU A 271 18.54 10.86 8.36
CA LEU A 271 18.87 10.52 6.97
C LEU A 271 20.37 10.62 6.66
N GLU A 272 21.10 11.45 7.40
CA GLU A 272 22.57 11.54 7.36
C GLU A 272 23.23 10.33 7.99
N GLU A 273 22.79 9.94 9.21
CA GLU A 273 23.19 8.71 9.91
C GLU A 273 22.94 7.44 9.07
N LEU A 274 21.88 7.43 8.25
CA LEU A 274 21.55 6.35 7.31
C LEU A 274 22.29 6.44 5.96
N GLY A 275 23.10 7.47 5.73
CA GLY A 275 23.84 7.72 4.48
C GLY A 275 22.98 8.24 3.32
N VAL A 276 21.67 8.43 3.53
CA VAL A 276 20.67 8.73 2.49
C VAL A 276 20.86 10.11 1.86
N LEU A 277 21.30 11.12 2.61
CA LEU A 277 21.50 12.48 2.08
C LEU A 277 22.53 12.53 0.94
N SER A 278 23.51 11.62 0.93
CA SER A 278 24.52 11.53 -0.14
C SER A 278 23.91 11.26 -1.51
N LEU A 279 22.75 10.60 -1.56
CA LEU A 279 22.00 10.25 -2.77
C LEU A 279 21.00 11.32 -3.21
N LEU A 280 20.78 12.35 -2.39
CA LEU A 280 19.66 13.29 -2.52
C LEU A 280 20.09 14.76 -2.55
N ASN A 281 21.35 15.07 -2.23
CA ASN A 281 21.82 16.45 -2.26
C ASN A 281 22.07 16.90 -3.70
N LYS A 282 21.37 17.95 -4.12
CA LYS A 282 21.51 18.56 -5.46
C LYS A 282 22.92 19.09 -5.75
N ASP A 283 23.68 19.45 -4.71
CA ASP A 283 25.04 19.99 -4.84
C ASP A 283 26.10 18.88 -5.03
N ASN A 284 25.67 17.62 -5.20
CA ASN A 284 26.51 16.46 -5.52
C ASN A 284 26.45 16.06 -7.02
N LEU A 285 25.83 16.89 -7.88
CA LEU A 285 25.65 16.67 -9.33
C LEU A 285 26.53 17.59 -10.16
#